data_AF-A0A3N9W215-F1
#
_entry.id   AF-A0A3N9W215-F1
#
_cell.length_a   1.000
_cell.length_b   1.000
_cell.length_c   1.000
_cell.angle_alpha   90.00
_cell.angle_beta   90.00
_cell.angle_gamma   90.00
#
_symmetry.space_group_name_H-M   'P 1'
#
loop_
_entity.id
_entity.type
_entity.pdbx_description
1 polymer ?
#
loop_
_entity_poly.entity_id
_entity_poly.type
_entity_poly.pdbx_seq_one_letter_code
_entity_poly.pdbx_strand_id
1 'polypeptide(L)'
;MKYTRAVMYLLFFAIFATAAMVVPVADAQVVPSLGKATYDPSKVYSGDFVSDVAYSRYPKSAWRQGLNGTYSDVIVCPEALRSLRQTGLWRGNFGPGGTCGPLGEPAEWALGNRLNFEEQFSAD
;
A
#
# COMPACT_ATOMS: atom_id res chain seq x y z
N MET A 1 -72.30 33.78 26.20
CA MET A 1 -71.34 32.88 25.53
C MET A 1 -70.05 33.69 25.29
N LYS A 2 -69.12 33.96 26.23
CA LYS A 2 -68.51 33.23 27.36
C LYS A 2 -67.68 32.01 26.92
N TYR A 3 -66.37 32.24 26.81
CA TYR A 3 -65.23 31.29 26.80
C TYR A 3 -64.82 30.63 25.47
N THR A 4 -64.26 31.39 24.52
CA THR A 4 -63.54 30.79 23.36
C THR A 4 -62.23 31.51 22.98
N ARG A 5 -61.68 32.38 23.83
CA ARG A 5 -60.46 33.17 23.50
C ARG A 5 -59.32 33.10 24.51
N ALA A 6 -59.33 32.13 25.42
CA ALA A 6 -58.35 32.03 26.51
C ALA A 6 -57.55 30.71 26.53
N VAL A 7 -57.51 29.95 25.43
CA VAL A 7 -56.80 28.65 25.35
C VAL A 7 -55.75 28.65 24.23
N MET A 8 -55.28 29.82 23.79
CA MET A 8 -54.29 29.94 22.71
C MET A 8 -53.02 30.67 23.15
N TYR A 9 -52.71 30.65 24.44
CA TYR A 9 -51.47 31.24 24.99
C TYR A 9 -50.80 30.38 26.08
N LEU A 10 -51.17 29.10 26.20
CA LEU A 10 -50.59 28.14 27.16
C LEU A 10 -49.91 26.93 26.48
N LEU A 11 -49.36 27.14 25.29
CA LEU A 11 -48.50 26.17 24.60
C LEU A 11 -47.16 26.81 24.18
N PHE A 12 -46.75 27.85 24.91
CA PHE A 12 -45.37 28.30 25.05
C PHE A 12 -44.92 27.75 26.40
N PHE A 13 -44.07 26.69 26.45
CA PHE A 13 -43.23 26.26 27.60
C PHE A 13 -42.97 24.74 27.74
N ALA A 14 -42.97 23.92 26.68
CA ALA A 14 -42.68 22.49 26.86
C ALA A 14 -41.90 21.79 25.73
N ILE A 15 -40.98 22.50 25.05
CA ILE A 15 -40.01 21.85 24.16
C ILE A 15 -38.63 22.48 24.39
N PHE A 16 -38.12 22.30 25.60
CA PHE A 16 -36.70 22.44 25.91
C PHE A 16 -36.24 21.12 26.49
N ALA A 17 -35.03 20.71 26.12
CA ALA A 17 -34.29 19.55 26.61
C ALA A 17 -34.58 18.19 25.94
N THR A 18 -34.02 18.00 24.74
CA THR A 18 -33.30 16.75 24.41
C THR A 18 -32.21 17.04 23.36
N ALA A 19 -31.26 17.91 23.71
CA ALA A 19 -29.97 17.94 23.03
C ALA A 19 -29.16 16.75 23.58
N ALA A 20 -29.37 15.56 23.03
CA ALA A 20 -28.47 14.45 23.23
C ALA A 20 -27.15 14.81 22.53
N MET A 21 -26.19 15.32 23.30
CA MET A 21 -24.82 15.45 22.83
C MET A 21 -24.29 14.04 22.60
N VAL A 22 -24.40 13.56 21.36
CA VAL A 22 -23.63 12.41 20.89
C VAL A 22 -22.19 12.89 20.90
N VAL A 23 -21.47 12.61 21.99
CA VAL A 23 -20.02 12.72 22.00
C VAL A 23 -19.54 11.66 21.00
N PRO A 24 -18.98 12.02 19.84
CA PRO A 24 -18.22 11.04 19.11
C PRO A 24 -17.10 10.62 20.06
N VAL A 25 -17.16 9.37 20.51
CA VAL A 25 -15.96 8.70 20.99
C VAL A 25 -15.04 8.71 19.79
N ALA A 26 -14.18 9.74 19.73
CA ALA A 26 -12.99 9.67 18.94
C ALA A 26 -12.25 8.48 19.53
N ASP A 27 -12.41 7.32 18.88
CA ASP A 27 -11.42 6.27 18.92
C ASP A 27 -10.12 7.02 18.67
N ALA A 28 -9.37 7.23 19.76
CA ALA A 28 -7.98 7.60 19.67
C ALA A 28 -7.36 6.37 19.01
N GLN A 29 -7.44 6.33 17.68
CA GLN A 29 -6.60 5.49 16.87
C GLN A 29 -5.22 5.85 17.37
N VAL A 30 -4.66 4.93 18.15
CA VAL A 30 -3.26 4.93 18.51
C VAL A 30 -2.58 4.94 17.16
N VAL A 31 -2.24 6.14 16.68
CA VAL A 31 -1.41 6.31 15.50
C VAL A 31 -0.14 5.59 15.92
N PRO A 32 0.14 4.39 15.39
CA PRO A 32 1.37 3.72 15.74
C PRO A 32 2.44 4.71 15.36
N SER A 33 3.35 5.02 16.29
CA SER A 33 4.52 5.85 15.99
C SER A 33 5.06 5.35 14.65
N LEU A 34 5.11 6.24 13.64
CA LEU A 34 5.50 5.94 12.27
C LEU A 34 6.91 5.31 12.25
N GLY A 35 7.00 4.04 12.58
CA GLY A 35 8.09 3.20 12.16
C GLY A 35 7.95 3.08 10.66
N LYS A 36 9.04 3.32 9.93
CA LYS A 36 9.09 3.04 8.49
C LYS A 36 8.49 1.66 8.28
N ALA A 37 7.43 1.58 7.46
CA ALA A 37 6.84 0.29 7.15
C ALA A 37 7.96 -0.66 6.68
N THR A 38 7.91 -1.91 7.10
CA THR A 38 8.87 -2.92 6.66
C THR A 38 8.19 -3.79 5.62
N TYR A 39 8.86 -3.99 4.49
CA TYR A 39 8.36 -4.86 3.42
C TYR A 39 8.19 -6.29 3.91
N ASP A 40 7.02 -6.88 3.68
CA ASP A 40 6.69 -8.26 3.99
C ASP A 40 6.37 -8.99 2.67
N PRO A 41 7.24 -9.92 2.21
CA PRO A 41 7.04 -10.63 0.95
C PRO A 41 5.82 -11.56 0.95
N SER A 42 5.21 -11.86 2.11
CA SER A 42 3.98 -12.66 2.20
C SER A 42 2.71 -11.86 1.92
N LYS A 43 2.80 -10.53 1.88
CA LYS A 43 1.68 -9.62 1.60
C LYS A 43 1.71 -9.18 0.14
N VAL A 44 0.53 -8.98 -0.42
CA VAL A 44 0.35 -8.36 -1.74
C VAL A 44 -0.01 -6.89 -1.55
N TYR A 45 0.78 -5.99 -2.11
CA TYR A 45 0.58 -4.55 -2.05
C TYR A 45 -0.07 -4.06 -3.35
N SER A 46 -1.15 -3.29 -3.22
CA SER A 46 -1.86 -2.67 -4.34
C SER A 46 -0.99 -1.67 -5.11
N GLY A 47 -1.11 -1.61 -6.43
CA GLY A 47 -0.40 -0.61 -7.24
C GLY A 47 -0.40 -0.99 -8.70
N ASP A 48 0.30 -0.20 -9.51
CA ASP A 48 0.32 -0.36 -10.96
C ASP A 48 1.25 -1.49 -11.43
N PHE A 49 2.16 -1.96 -10.58
CA PHE A 49 3.06 -3.05 -10.91
C PHE A 49 2.42 -4.41 -10.62
N VAL A 50 2.56 -5.35 -11.56
CA VAL A 50 2.08 -6.72 -11.39
C VAL A 50 2.95 -7.43 -10.37
N SER A 51 2.34 -7.98 -9.31
CA SER A 51 3.03 -8.37 -8.07
C SER A 51 4.15 -9.41 -8.28
N ASP A 52 3.95 -10.35 -9.19
CA ASP A 52 4.84 -11.49 -9.45
C ASP A 52 5.75 -11.31 -10.68
N VAL A 53 5.78 -10.10 -11.27
CA VAL A 53 6.62 -9.78 -12.42
C VAL A 53 7.91 -9.10 -11.95
N ALA A 54 9.03 -9.46 -12.60
CA ALA A 54 10.33 -8.85 -12.36
C ALA A 54 10.53 -7.62 -13.25
N TYR A 55 10.78 -6.48 -12.61
CA TYR A 55 11.14 -5.22 -13.23
C TYR A 55 12.63 -4.97 -13.04
N SER A 56 13.24 -4.30 -14.00
CA SER A 56 14.63 -3.88 -13.93
C SER A 56 14.79 -2.39 -14.17
N ARG A 57 15.88 -1.85 -13.64
CA ARG A 57 16.36 -0.52 -13.99
C ARG A 57 17.88 -0.48 -13.96
N TYR A 58 18.44 0.40 -14.78
CA TYR A 58 19.78 0.92 -14.57
C TYR A 58 19.74 2.06 -13.54
N PRO A 59 20.87 2.40 -12.91
CA PRO A 59 20.94 3.50 -11.96
C PRO A 59 20.30 4.77 -12.53
N LYS A 60 19.42 5.40 -11.75
CA LYS A 60 18.70 6.64 -12.11
C LYS A 60 17.75 6.54 -13.32
N SER A 61 17.43 5.34 -13.80
CA SER A 61 16.43 5.13 -14.85
C SER A 61 15.09 4.68 -14.27
N ALA A 62 14.02 4.84 -15.06
CA ALA A 62 12.70 4.35 -14.69
C ALA A 62 12.65 2.81 -14.70
N TRP A 63 11.82 2.24 -13.83
CA TRP A 63 11.52 0.81 -13.81
C TRP A 63 10.86 0.38 -15.12
N ARG A 64 11.32 -0.74 -15.67
CA ARG A 64 10.75 -1.36 -16.87
C ARG A 64 10.62 -2.85 -16.65
N GLN A 65 9.63 -3.47 -17.28
CA GLN A 65 9.53 -4.92 -17.24
C GLN A 65 10.77 -5.52 -17.92
N GLY A 66 11.55 -6.29 -17.16
CA GLY A 66 12.83 -6.80 -17.63
C GLY A 66 12.73 -8.16 -18.31
N LEU A 67 11.76 -8.99 -17.89
CA LEU A 67 11.52 -10.34 -18.41
C LEU A 67 10.02 -10.54 -18.69
N ASN A 68 9.69 -11.30 -19.73
CA ASN A 68 8.32 -11.60 -20.11
C ASN A 68 7.80 -12.84 -19.36
N GLY A 69 6.94 -12.65 -18.36
CA GLY A 69 6.35 -13.72 -17.55
C GLY A 69 6.53 -13.47 -16.05
N THR A 70 6.09 -14.44 -15.24
CA THR A 70 6.26 -14.38 -13.78
C THR A 70 7.71 -14.68 -13.41
N TYR A 71 8.20 -14.12 -12.31
CA TYR A 71 9.59 -14.28 -11.88
C TYR A 71 9.97 -15.75 -11.65
N SER A 72 9.02 -16.59 -11.20
CA SER A 72 9.24 -18.02 -10.95
C SER A 72 9.38 -18.85 -12.22
N ASP A 73 8.77 -18.41 -13.32
CA ASP A 73 8.81 -19.14 -14.60
C ASP A 73 10.04 -18.77 -15.43
N VAL A 74 10.51 -17.52 -15.30
CA VAL A 74 11.51 -16.95 -16.20
C VAL A 74 12.91 -16.84 -15.59
N ILE A 75 13.05 -16.82 -14.27
CA ILE A 75 14.36 -16.72 -13.60
C ILE A 75 14.79 -18.09 -13.12
N VAL A 76 15.94 -18.55 -13.62
CA VAL A 76 16.56 -19.82 -13.24
C VAL A 76 17.71 -19.60 -12.25
N CYS A 77 18.29 -18.39 -12.21
CA CYS A 77 19.37 -18.05 -11.30
C CYS A 77 18.98 -18.24 -9.82
N PRO A 78 19.57 -19.23 -9.09
CA PRO A 78 19.09 -19.59 -7.75
C PRO A 78 19.27 -18.47 -6.72
N GLU A 79 20.35 -17.70 -6.84
CA GLU A 79 20.64 -16.58 -5.93
C GLU A 79 19.63 -15.45 -6.11
N ALA A 80 19.30 -15.12 -7.36
CA ALA A 80 18.28 -14.14 -7.68
C ALA A 80 16.91 -14.58 -7.19
N LEU A 81 16.50 -15.83 -7.43
CA LEU A 81 15.24 -16.38 -6.93
C LEU A 81 15.14 -16.27 -5.41
N ARG A 82 16.21 -16.64 -4.69
CA ARG A 82 16.25 -16.55 -3.23
C ARG A 82 16.09 -15.10 -2.77
N SER A 83 16.85 -14.18 -3.37
CA SER A 83 16.85 -12.76 -2.99
C SER A 83 15.48 -12.12 -3.27
N LEU A 84 14.93 -12.30 -4.47
CA LEU A 84 13.63 -11.78 -4.86
C LEU A 84 12.50 -12.33 -3.98
N ARG A 85 12.54 -13.61 -3.57
CA ARG A 85 11.55 -14.17 -2.63
C ARG A 85 11.62 -13.55 -1.23
N GLN A 86 12.82 -13.24 -0.75
CA GLN A 86 13.03 -12.77 0.62
C GLN A 86 12.83 -11.27 0.76
N THR A 87 13.31 -10.50 -0.21
CA THR A 87 13.39 -9.04 -0.11
C THR A 87 12.63 -8.33 -1.21
N GLY A 88 12.21 -9.05 -2.26
CA GLY A 88 11.66 -8.46 -3.47
C GLY A 88 12.69 -7.74 -4.32
N LEU A 89 13.98 -7.83 -4.00
CA LEU A 89 15.08 -7.11 -4.66
C LEU A 89 16.20 -8.06 -5.07
N TRP A 90 16.91 -7.74 -6.16
CA TRP A 90 18.13 -8.40 -6.57
C TRP A 90 19.05 -7.42 -7.31
N ARG A 91 20.37 -7.60 -7.21
CA ARG A 91 21.35 -6.83 -7.99
C ARG A 91 22.24 -7.78 -8.76
N GLY A 92 22.20 -7.68 -10.09
CA GLY A 92 22.96 -8.54 -10.97
C GLY A 92 22.39 -8.54 -12.38
N ASN A 93 23.00 -9.33 -13.25
CA ASN A 93 22.55 -9.48 -14.62
C ASN A 93 21.98 -10.88 -14.82
N PHE A 94 20.99 -10.99 -15.70
CA PHE A 94 20.52 -12.27 -16.18
C PHE A 94 21.16 -12.58 -17.52
N GLY A 95 21.61 -13.83 -17.68
CA GLY A 95 21.97 -14.40 -18.97
C GLY A 95 20.74 -14.85 -19.75
N PRO A 96 20.96 -15.50 -20.90
CA PRO A 96 19.87 -16.11 -21.68
C PRO A 96 19.02 -17.05 -20.80
N GLY A 97 17.70 -16.94 -20.94
CA GLY A 97 16.75 -17.77 -20.19
C GLY A 97 16.74 -17.55 -18.68
N GLY A 98 17.12 -16.35 -18.20
CA GLY A 98 17.08 -16.02 -16.77
C GLY A 98 18.14 -16.71 -15.92
N THR A 99 19.20 -17.24 -16.55
CA THR A 99 20.38 -17.78 -15.86
C THR A 99 21.17 -16.67 -15.19
N CYS A 100 22.07 -17.00 -14.25
CA CYS A 100 22.94 -16.00 -13.65
C CYS A 100 23.88 -15.46 -14.74
N GLY A 101 23.83 -14.14 -14.98
CA GLY A 101 24.66 -13.46 -15.98
C GLY A 101 26.00 -13.00 -15.42
N PRO A 102 26.87 -12.44 -16.27
CA PRO A 102 28.18 -11.94 -15.86
C PRO A 102 28.09 -10.76 -14.88
N LEU A 103 29.12 -10.65 -14.05
CA LEU A 103 29.35 -9.54 -13.12
C LEU A 103 29.81 -8.29 -13.91
N GLY A 104 28.87 -7.65 -14.60
CA GLY A 104 29.04 -6.32 -15.20
C GLY A 104 28.46 -5.23 -14.31
N GLU A 105 28.18 -4.04 -14.87
CA GLU A 105 27.34 -3.05 -14.18
C GLU A 105 26.00 -3.73 -13.84
N PRO A 106 25.67 -3.92 -12.54
CA PRO A 106 24.52 -4.74 -12.17
C PRO A 106 23.25 -3.94 -12.38
N ALA A 107 22.34 -4.47 -13.19
CA ALA A 107 20.96 -4.01 -13.17
C ALA A 107 20.36 -4.22 -11.76
N GLU A 108 19.57 -3.25 -11.31
CA GLU A 108 18.71 -3.42 -10.16
C GLU A 108 17.43 -4.11 -10.61
N TRP A 109 17.01 -5.14 -9.89
CA TRP A 109 15.79 -5.88 -10.13
C TRP A 109 14.89 -5.78 -8.91
N ALA A 110 13.58 -5.65 -9.16
CA ALA A 110 12.56 -5.66 -8.15
C ALA A 110 11.34 -6.46 -8.61
N LEU A 111 10.66 -7.15 -7.69
CA LEU A 111 9.32 -7.65 -7.95
C LEU A 111 8.34 -6.49 -7.95
N GLY A 112 7.29 -6.55 -8.78
CA GLY A 112 6.26 -5.49 -8.79
C GLY A 112 5.64 -5.29 -7.41
N ASN A 113 5.48 -6.35 -6.62
CA ASN A 113 4.99 -6.26 -5.24
C ASN A 113 5.86 -5.36 -4.34
N ARG A 114 7.18 -5.41 -4.55
CA ARG A 114 8.15 -4.59 -3.82
C ARG A 114 8.05 -3.12 -4.24
N LEU A 115 7.85 -2.86 -5.53
CA LEU A 115 7.67 -1.52 -6.06
C LEU A 115 6.39 -0.87 -5.55
N ASN A 116 5.27 -1.60 -5.56
CA ASN A 116 4.00 -1.15 -4.99
C ASN A 116 4.13 -0.79 -3.50
N PHE A 117 4.89 -1.58 -2.73
CA PHE A 117 5.20 -1.25 -1.34
C PHE A 117 5.99 0.06 -1.21
N GLU A 118 7.02 0.26 -2.04
CA GLU A 118 7.83 1.48 -2.00
C GLU A 118 7.00 2.73 -2.38
N GLU A 119 6.10 2.63 -3.35
CA GLU A 119 5.20 3.73 -3.71
C GLU A 119 4.24 4.10 -2.59
N GLN A 120 3.71 3.11 -1.86
CA GLN A 120 2.77 3.35 -0.77
C GLN A 120 3.42 3.89 0.51
N PHE A 121 4.63 3.44 0.82
CA PHE A 121 5.22 3.61 2.16
C PHE A 121 6.60 4.28 2.17
N SER A 122 7.19 4.58 1.01
CA SER A 122 8.50 5.23 0.89
C SER A 122 8.47 6.55 0.13
N ALA A 123 7.28 7.05 -0.24
CA ALA A 123 7.10 8.39 -0.79
C ALA A 123 7.18 9.44 0.34
N ASP A 124 8.41 9.83 0.70
CA ASP A 124 8.73 11.03 1.48
C ASP A 124 9.23 12.15 0.54
#